data_AF-A0A9Q0BNM7-F1
#
_entry.id   AF-A0A9Q0BNM7-F1
#
_cell.length_a   1.000
_cell.length_b   1.000
_cell.length_c   1.000
_cell.angle_alpha   90.00
_cell.angle_beta   90.00
_cell.angle_gamma   90.00
#
_symmetry.space_group_name_H-M   'P 1'
#
loop_
_entity.id
_entity.type
_entity.pdbx_description
1 polymer ?
#
loop_
_entity_poly.entity_id
_entity_poly.type
_entity_poly.pdbx_seq_one_letter_code
_entity_poly.pdbx_strand_id
1 'polypeptide(L)'
;MPGRLRSFSPGCAWQLLRHFSHSPLAQGRLGGSYSNAVVIAAAVRTPSVSFQAEEQQLAGVVLDELVKRSSVPREEYKQVIVCSSPTTPAPECRERLTRVAKDLGLQCDTLALQDDVCSLGGLQMALDSLQRVGDQCIITGDLRCQVMQPTHGVLANELMAVQQPRSRTRNQAGAASSTGLTTLGAAALSWTTMQTAQRLQLQPLALLREFAVEQDHEQAMYRLKDRQPVTPSEIHTWNMVTGTQKAIPEGVLGDLHANRLCTHDFRQITASHLLTHLVHSLPAGALGCTFMGMPDGRSMVLVLEKLVPSIDQVQGLPLITLYTREPCPLCDDLVHRLEERFAGQYRLEKVHIDRKENVRFLRLFRHDIPVLFLNGQFLCMHRLNEEALMERLEALNRSR
;
A
#
# COMPACT_ATOMS: atom_id res chain seq x y z
N MET A 1 31.28 -7.34 30.89
CA MET A 1 31.73 -7.87 29.58
C MET A 1 30.69 -7.49 28.54
N PRO A 2 30.85 -6.39 27.78
CA PRO A 2 29.86 -6.01 26.78
C PRO A 2 30.10 -6.83 25.50
N GLY A 3 29.07 -7.57 25.09
CA GLY A 3 29.07 -8.38 23.88
C GLY A 3 29.25 -7.52 22.64
N ARG A 4 30.21 -7.92 21.79
CA ARG A 4 30.55 -7.26 20.53
C ARG A 4 29.32 -7.23 19.61
N LEU A 5 28.88 -6.02 19.26
CA LEU A 5 28.09 -5.76 18.05
C LEU A 5 28.87 -6.36 16.86
N ARG A 6 28.36 -7.44 16.29
CA ARG A 6 28.88 -7.95 15.01
C ARG A 6 28.58 -6.89 13.95
N SER A 7 29.63 -6.40 13.31
CA SER A 7 29.55 -5.49 12.18
C SER A 7 28.75 -6.14 11.06
N PHE A 8 27.72 -5.44 10.58
CA PHE A 8 27.02 -5.75 9.34
C PHE A 8 28.05 -5.88 8.21
N SER A 9 28.21 -7.07 7.65
CA SER A 9 29.05 -7.25 6.46
C SER A 9 28.19 -6.92 5.24
N PRO A 10 28.61 -6.00 4.35
CA PRO A 10 27.89 -5.69 3.12
C PRO A 10 27.64 -6.92 2.23
N GLY A 11 28.40 -8.01 2.43
CA GLY A 11 28.33 -9.24 1.64
C GLY A 11 26.96 -9.95 1.65
N CYS A 12 26.21 -9.97 2.76
CA CYS A 12 24.92 -10.69 2.86
C CYS A 12 23.82 -10.05 2.02
N ALA A 13 23.61 -8.73 2.15
CA ALA A 13 22.63 -8.00 1.33
C ALA A 13 22.90 -8.16 -0.17
N TRP A 14 24.18 -8.21 -0.56
CA TRP A 14 24.59 -8.47 -1.94
C TRP A 14 24.49 -9.93 -2.34
N GLN A 15 24.62 -10.89 -1.43
CA GLN A 15 24.34 -12.29 -1.72
C GLN A 15 22.86 -12.48 -2.03
N LEU A 16 21.95 -11.89 -1.25
CA LEU A 16 20.51 -11.87 -1.57
C LEU A 16 20.24 -11.28 -2.96
N LEU A 17 20.79 -10.09 -3.25
CA LEU A 17 20.59 -9.40 -4.52
C LEU A 17 21.28 -10.11 -5.70
N ARG A 18 22.48 -10.68 -5.51
CA ARG A 18 23.23 -11.49 -6.51
C ARG A 18 22.63 -12.87 -6.72
N HIS A 19 22.03 -13.48 -5.69
CA HIS A 19 21.25 -14.72 -5.83
C HIS A 19 19.93 -14.47 -6.56
N PHE A 20 19.37 -13.25 -6.43
CA PHE A 20 18.34 -12.74 -7.33
C PHE A 20 18.84 -12.64 -8.78
N SER A 21 20.09 -12.20 -9.01
CA SER A 21 20.61 -11.91 -10.37
C SER A 21 21.24 -13.09 -11.13
N HIS A 22 21.93 -14.02 -10.47
CA HIS A 22 22.97 -14.82 -11.12
C HIS A 22 23.16 -16.27 -10.66
N SER A 23 22.21 -16.91 -9.95
CA SER A 23 22.48 -18.29 -9.45
C SER A 23 21.81 -19.41 -10.26
N PRO A 24 22.58 -20.26 -10.98
CA PRO A 24 22.15 -21.59 -11.41
C PRO A 24 22.15 -22.63 -10.26
N LEU A 25 22.52 -22.25 -9.02
CA LEU A 25 22.58 -23.16 -7.86
C LEU A 25 21.25 -23.35 -7.14
N ALA A 26 20.12 -22.88 -7.70
CA ALA A 26 18.77 -23.12 -7.17
C ALA A 26 18.25 -24.56 -7.43
N GLN A 27 19.13 -25.56 -7.51
CA GLN A 27 18.75 -26.98 -7.57
C GLN A 27 18.99 -27.74 -6.25
N GLY A 28 19.54 -27.09 -5.23
CA GLY A 28 19.88 -27.74 -3.96
C GLY A 28 19.24 -27.09 -2.75
N ARG A 29 17.95 -27.37 -2.51
CA ARG A 29 17.22 -27.17 -1.23
C ARG A 29 17.17 -25.72 -0.71
N LEU A 30 15.99 -25.10 -0.88
CA LEU A 30 15.38 -23.93 -0.19
C LEU A 30 14.90 -22.88 -1.20
N GLY A 31 13.77 -23.16 -1.86
CA GLY A 31 13.06 -22.19 -2.70
C GLY A 31 11.59 -22.58 -2.79
N GLY A 32 10.71 -21.76 -2.20
CA GLY A 32 9.27 -21.95 -2.31
C GLY A 32 8.76 -21.32 -3.62
N SER A 33 7.79 -21.95 -4.27
CA SER A 33 6.97 -21.27 -5.28
C SER A 33 5.55 -21.13 -4.74
N TYR A 34 4.94 -19.97 -4.88
CA TYR A 34 3.51 -19.87 -4.63
C TYR A 34 2.73 -20.12 -5.92
N SER A 35 1.74 -21.01 -5.82
CA SER A 35 0.85 -21.37 -6.93
C SER A 35 -0.14 -20.24 -7.24
N ASN A 36 -0.56 -19.51 -6.22
CA ASN A 36 -1.58 -18.47 -6.33
C ASN A 36 -0.91 -17.10 -6.40
N ALA A 37 -0.95 -16.48 -7.57
CA ALA A 37 -0.47 -15.11 -7.76
C ALA A 37 -1.07 -14.16 -6.73
N VAL A 38 -0.24 -13.47 -5.94
CA VAL A 38 -0.67 -12.51 -4.92
C VAL A 38 -0.66 -11.10 -5.50
N VAL A 39 -1.70 -10.32 -5.24
CA VAL A 39 -1.86 -8.95 -5.75
C VAL A 39 -2.17 -7.97 -4.63
N ILE A 40 -1.79 -6.71 -4.84
CA ILE A 40 -2.24 -5.57 -4.04
C ILE A 40 -3.51 -5.02 -4.71
N ALA A 41 -4.67 -5.24 -4.10
CA ALA A 41 -5.95 -4.76 -4.61
C ALA A 41 -6.10 -3.23 -4.45
N ALA A 42 -5.63 -2.69 -3.33
CA ALA A 42 -5.62 -1.25 -3.07
C ALA A 42 -4.52 -0.89 -2.06
N ALA A 43 -4.10 0.37 -2.07
CA ALA A 43 -3.16 0.92 -1.11
C ALA A 43 -3.47 2.40 -0.86
N VAL A 44 -3.32 2.84 0.39
CA VAL A 44 -3.58 4.22 0.80
C VAL A 44 -2.72 4.62 1.97
N ARG A 45 -2.39 5.91 2.06
CA ARG A 45 -1.75 6.50 3.23
C ARG A 45 -2.34 7.86 3.57
N THR A 46 -2.12 8.28 4.80
CA THR A 46 -2.42 9.64 5.24
C THR A 46 -1.39 10.61 4.67
N PRO A 47 -1.72 11.89 4.54
CA PRO A 47 -0.73 12.94 4.30
C PRO A 47 0.33 12.95 5.41
N SER A 48 1.52 13.46 5.11
CA SER A 48 2.65 13.58 6.05
C SER A 48 2.43 14.74 7.04
N VAL A 49 1.30 14.75 7.74
CA VAL A 49 0.91 15.75 8.74
C VAL A 49 0.54 15.07 10.04
N SER A 50 0.93 15.67 11.16
CA SER A 50 0.58 15.17 12.48
C SER A 50 -0.93 15.07 12.64
N PHE A 51 -1.41 13.88 12.97
CA PHE A 51 -2.79 13.59 13.30
C PHE A 51 -2.99 13.74 14.82
N GLN A 52 -3.82 14.69 15.22
CA GLN A 52 -4.14 14.94 16.63
C GLN A 52 -5.22 13.98 17.11
N ALA A 53 -4.88 12.70 17.20
CA ALA A 53 -5.77 11.68 17.74
C ALA A 53 -5.00 10.42 18.13
N GLU A 54 -5.68 9.55 18.88
CA GLU A 54 -5.15 8.22 19.23
C GLU A 54 -4.89 7.38 17.98
N GLU A 55 -3.89 6.49 18.06
CA GLU A 55 -3.54 5.57 16.96
C GLU A 55 -4.73 4.75 16.49
N GLN A 56 -5.65 4.40 17.37
CA GLN A 56 -6.82 3.59 17.04
C GLN A 56 -7.84 4.34 16.20
N GLN A 57 -8.01 5.64 16.44
CA GLN A 57 -8.85 6.47 15.59
C GLN A 57 -8.21 6.59 14.20
N LEU A 58 -6.89 6.75 14.15
CA LEU A 58 -6.15 6.75 12.89
C LEU A 58 -6.26 5.41 12.15
N ALA A 59 -6.20 4.29 12.87
CA ALA A 59 -6.42 2.95 12.33
C ALA A 59 -7.83 2.83 11.72
N GLY A 60 -8.87 3.25 12.43
CA GLY A 60 -10.23 3.22 11.91
C GLY A 60 -10.39 4.01 10.62
N VAL A 61 -9.83 5.22 10.58
CA VAL A 61 -9.90 6.09 9.41
C VAL A 61 -9.17 5.48 8.20
N VAL A 62 -7.92 5.02 8.37
CA VAL A 62 -7.14 4.46 7.25
C VAL A 62 -7.70 3.12 6.75
N LEU A 63 -8.23 2.28 7.65
CA LEU A 63 -8.83 1.00 7.28
C LEU A 63 -10.15 1.19 6.55
N ASP A 64 -11.02 2.10 7.01
CA ASP A 64 -12.29 2.39 6.33
C ASP A 64 -12.06 2.92 4.91
N GLU A 65 -11.12 3.86 4.76
CA GLU A 65 -10.71 4.37 3.46
C GLU A 65 -10.19 3.24 2.56
N LEU A 66 -9.27 2.40 3.05
CA LEU A 66 -8.73 1.29 2.26
C LEU A 66 -9.83 0.33 1.78
N VAL A 67 -10.76 -0.04 2.67
CA VAL A 67 -11.90 -0.92 2.35
C VAL A 67 -12.74 -0.30 1.22
N LYS A 68 -13.05 1.01 1.30
CA LYS A 68 -13.76 1.72 0.23
C LYS A 68 -12.97 1.73 -1.09
N ARG A 69 -11.67 2.03 -1.04
CA ARG A 69 -10.80 2.09 -2.23
C ARG A 69 -10.64 0.73 -2.92
N SER A 70 -10.65 -0.35 -2.15
CA SER A 70 -10.51 -1.70 -2.67
C SER A 70 -11.75 -2.22 -3.40
N SER A 71 -12.94 -1.66 -3.10
CA SER A 71 -14.24 -2.22 -3.50
C SER A 71 -14.51 -3.67 -3.05
N VAL A 72 -13.68 -4.19 -2.15
CA VAL A 72 -13.83 -5.54 -1.58
C VAL A 72 -14.97 -5.52 -0.55
N PRO A 73 -15.93 -6.46 -0.63
CA PRO A 73 -16.92 -6.64 0.42
C PRO A 73 -16.27 -6.91 1.78
N ARG A 74 -16.82 -6.32 2.86
CA ARG A 74 -16.22 -6.38 4.21
C ARG A 74 -16.03 -7.81 4.71
N GLU A 75 -16.94 -8.70 4.34
CA GLU A 75 -16.95 -10.12 4.66
C GLU A 75 -15.80 -10.92 4.02
N GLU A 76 -15.17 -10.40 2.96
CA GLU A 76 -14.03 -11.06 2.28
C GLU A 76 -12.71 -10.84 3.03
N TYR A 77 -12.64 -9.81 3.89
CA TYR A 77 -11.49 -9.60 4.75
C TYR A 77 -11.50 -10.60 5.89
N LYS A 78 -10.50 -11.49 5.92
CA LYS A 78 -10.35 -12.52 6.95
C LYS A 78 -9.31 -12.16 8.00
N GLN A 79 -8.40 -11.25 7.66
CA GLN A 79 -7.32 -10.87 8.57
C GLN A 79 -6.95 -9.38 8.41
N VAL A 80 -6.70 -8.72 9.55
CA VAL A 80 -6.17 -7.35 9.63
C VAL A 80 -4.94 -7.36 10.52
N ILE A 81 -3.80 -7.00 9.95
CA ILE A 81 -2.51 -6.97 10.64
C ILE A 81 -1.99 -5.54 10.65
N VAL A 82 -1.86 -4.93 11.82
CA VAL A 82 -1.43 -3.53 11.93
C VAL A 82 -0.23 -3.42 12.85
N CYS A 83 0.80 -2.73 12.39
CA CYS A 83 1.92 -2.34 13.24
C CYS A 83 1.63 -1.02 13.94
N SER A 84 1.75 -1.03 15.26
CA SER A 84 1.51 0.12 16.14
C SER A 84 2.82 0.57 16.78
N SER A 85 2.83 1.77 17.39
CA SER A 85 4.00 2.19 18.17
C SER A 85 4.16 1.33 19.44
N PRO A 86 5.36 1.28 20.03
CA PRO A 86 5.59 0.56 21.28
C PRO A 86 4.96 1.24 22.51
N THR A 87 4.23 2.35 22.34
CA THR A 87 3.68 3.15 23.45
C THR A 87 2.60 2.43 24.24
N THR A 88 1.83 1.56 23.59
CA THR A 88 0.74 0.78 24.20
C THR A 88 1.04 -0.71 23.99
N PRO A 89 0.95 -1.60 25.01
CA PRO A 89 1.30 -3.01 24.86
C PRO A 89 0.51 -3.72 23.74
N ALA A 90 1.17 -4.65 23.02
CA ALA A 90 0.56 -5.37 21.89
C ALA A 90 -0.82 -6.02 22.17
N PRO A 91 -1.08 -6.66 23.33
CA PRO A 91 -2.41 -7.23 23.61
C PRO A 91 -3.52 -6.19 23.66
N GLU A 92 -3.23 -5.02 24.22
CA GLU A 92 -4.18 -3.91 24.31
C GLU A 92 -4.40 -3.28 22.94
N CYS A 93 -3.33 -3.08 22.15
CA CYS A 93 -3.45 -2.65 20.75
C CYS A 93 -4.31 -3.62 19.93
N ARG A 94 -4.16 -4.94 20.14
CA ARG A 94 -4.96 -5.96 19.45
C ARG A 94 -6.43 -5.86 19.83
N GLU A 95 -6.74 -5.71 21.11
CA GLU A 95 -8.13 -5.57 21.56
C GLU A 95 -8.77 -4.32 20.96
N ARG A 96 -8.06 -3.18 20.99
CA ARG A 96 -8.52 -1.92 20.40
C ARG A 96 -8.72 -2.05 18.88
N LEU A 97 -7.77 -2.65 18.17
CA LEU A 97 -7.88 -2.94 16.73
C LEU A 97 -9.06 -3.86 16.42
N THR A 98 -9.35 -4.82 17.28
CA THR A 98 -10.52 -5.71 17.16
C THR A 98 -11.83 -4.93 17.25
N ARG A 99 -11.91 -3.95 18.17
CA ARG A 99 -13.07 -3.07 18.27
C ARG A 99 -13.22 -2.23 17.01
N VAL A 100 -12.12 -1.61 16.54
CA VAL A 100 -12.10 -0.85 15.28
C VAL A 100 -12.59 -1.70 14.10
N ALA A 101 -12.06 -2.91 13.93
CA ALA A 101 -12.48 -3.81 12.84
C ALA A 101 -13.98 -4.13 12.92
N LYS A 102 -14.51 -4.40 14.12
CA LYS A 102 -15.94 -4.66 14.34
C LYS A 102 -16.81 -3.44 14.02
N ASP A 103 -16.39 -2.25 14.45
CA ASP A 103 -17.11 -1.00 14.19
C ASP A 103 -17.17 -0.68 12.69
N LEU A 104 -16.13 -1.07 11.94
CA LEU A 104 -16.10 -1.01 10.48
C LEU A 104 -16.87 -2.13 9.80
N GLY A 105 -17.47 -3.06 10.55
CA GLY A 105 -18.22 -4.20 10.03
C GLY A 105 -17.35 -5.34 9.48
N LEU A 106 -16.07 -5.39 9.83
CA LEU A 106 -15.16 -6.47 9.45
C LEU A 106 -15.29 -7.64 10.43
N GLN A 107 -15.52 -8.84 9.90
CA GLN A 107 -15.60 -10.09 10.67
C GLN A 107 -14.32 -10.91 10.44
N CYS A 108 -13.22 -10.41 11.00
CA CYS A 108 -11.87 -10.89 10.71
C CYS A 108 -11.02 -11.08 11.97
N ASP A 109 -9.97 -11.87 11.84
CA ASP A 109 -8.91 -11.94 12.84
C ASP A 109 -8.06 -10.67 12.81
N THR A 110 -7.75 -10.14 13.99
CA THR A 110 -6.90 -8.95 14.13
C THR A 110 -5.60 -9.31 14.83
N LEU A 111 -4.52 -8.70 14.35
CA LEU A 111 -3.18 -8.82 14.93
C LEU A 111 -2.57 -7.43 15.01
N ALA A 112 -2.13 -7.07 16.22
CA ALA A 112 -1.32 -5.88 16.45
C ALA A 112 0.13 -6.30 16.67
N LEU A 113 1.04 -5.72 15.89
CA LEU A 113 2.47 -5.97 15.96
C LEU A 113 3.21 -4.73 16.46
N GLN A 114 4.38 -4.93 17.03
CA GLN A 114 5.28 -3.88 17.52
C GLN A 114 6.69 -4.10 16.99
N ASP A 115 6.82 -4.26 15.67
CA ASP A 115 8.12 -4.47 15.03
C ASP A 115 8.97 -3.20 15.22
N ASP A 116 10.19 -3.27 15.74
CA ASP A 116 11.00 -2.06 16.05
C ASP A 116 11.35 -1.22 14.82
N VAL A 117 11.46 -1.87 13.65
CA VAL A 117 11.78 -1.27 12.38
C VAL A 117 11.05 -2.04 11.30
N CYS A 118 10.12 -1.39 10.60
CA CYS A 118 9.35 -1.94 9.48
C CYS A 118 8.29 -3.01 9.83
N SER A 119 7.09 -2.87 9.27
CA SER A 119 5.96 -3.81 9.37
C SER A 119 6.17 -5.15 8.63
N LEU A 120 7.40 -5.68 8.63
CA LEU A 120 7.80 -6.86 7.88
C LEU A 120 7.10 -8.13 8.38
N GLY A 121 6.97 -8.28 9.71
CA GLY A 121 6.31 -9.45 10.29
C GLY A 121 4.87 -9.57 9.77
N GLY A 122 4.15 -8.44 9.72
CA GLY A 122 2.79 -8.42 9.20
C GLY A 122 2.69 -8.74 7.72
N LEU A 123 3.65 -8.28 6.91
CA LEU A 123 3.71 -8.60 5.49
C LEU A 123 3.98 -10.09 5.27
N GLN A 124 4.99 -10.66 5.93
CA GLN A 124 5.30 -12.09 5.82
C GLN A 124 4.11 -12.96 6.24
N MET A 125 3.47 -12.64 7.37
CA MET A 125 2.28 -13.36 7.83
C MET A 125 1.12 -13.29 6.83
N ALA A 126 0.90 -12.13 6.19
CA ALA A 126 -0.13 -11.99 5.17
C ALA A 126 0.16 -12.86 3.94
N LEU A 127 1.41 -12.88 3.46
CA LEU A 127 1.82 -13.69 2.33
C LEU A 127 1.71 -15.19 2.63
N ASP A 128 2.19 -15.65 3.79
CA ASP A 128 2.08 -17.05 4.21
C ASP A 128 0.61 -17.50 4.38
N SER A 129 -0.25 -16.59 4.85
CA SER A 129 -1.70 -16.84 4.99
C SER A 129 -2.36 -16.98 3.62
N LEU A 130 -2.06 -16.10 2.67
CA LEU A 130 -2.58 -16.16 1.30
C LEU A 130 -2.09 -17.41 0.54
N GLN A 131 -0.85 -17.84 0.78
CA GLN A 131 -0.31 -19.06 0.16
C GLN A 131 -0.99 -20.32 0.69
N ARG A 132 -1.33 -20.37 1.99
CA ARG A 132 -1.95 -21.55 2.60
C ARG A 132 -3.45 -21.65 2.35
N VAL A 133 -4.16 -20.53 2.41
CA VAL A 133 -5.64 -20.50 2.37
C VAL A 133 -6.18 -20.11 0.99
N GLY A 134 -5.48 -19.24 0.26
CA GLY A 134 -5.87 -18.80 -1.09
C GLY A 134 -7.03 -17.79 -1.14
N ASP A 135 -8.25 -18.22 -0.80
CA ASP A 135 -9.47 -17.43 -1.02
C ASP A 135 -9.79 -16.51 0.16
N GLN A 136 -9.06 -15.40 0.26
CA GLN A 136 -9.29 -14.37 1.28
C GLN A 136 -8.68 -13.01 0.87
N CYS A 137 -9.15 -11.96 1.54
CA CYS A 137 -8.50 -10.65 1.55
C CYS A 137 -7.85 -10.39 2.91
N ILE A 138 -6.67 -9.79 2.91
CA ILE A 138 -5.91 -9.45 4.12
C ILE A 138 -5.51 -7.98 4.06
N ILE A 139 -5.70 -7.26 5.16
CA ILE A 139 -5.19 -5.89 5.29
C ILE A 139 -3.89 -5.92 6.08
N THR A 140 -2.86 -5.26 5.57
CA THR A 140 -1.67 -4.90 6.35
C THR A 140 -1.61 -3.40 6.52
N GLY A 141 -1.36 -2.91 7.74
CA GLY A 141 -1.24 -1.49 8.04
C GLY A 141 -0.05 -1.15 8.92
N ASP A 142 0.36 0.12 8.90
CA ASP A 142 1.31 0.68 9.83
C ASP A 142 0.82 2.06 10.27
N LEU A 143 0.69 2.27 11.58
CA LEU A 143 0.23 3.53 12.19
C LEU A 143 1.37 4.45 12.61
N ARG A 144 2.60 4.03 12.31
CA ARG A 144 3.81 4.82 12.51
C ARG A 144 4.12 5.44 11.17
N CYS A 145 3.91 6.75 11.07
CA CYS A 145 4.53 7.50 10.01
C CYS A 145 5.86 8.01 10.54
N GLN A 146 6.89 7.68 9.81
CA GLN A 146 8.13 8.40 9.88
C GLN A 146 8.16 9.29 8.62
N VAL A 147 8.74 10.48 8.70
CA VAL A 147 8.54 11.54 7.69
C VAL A 147 9.00 11.08 6.30
N MET A 148 8.06 10.63 5.47
CA MET A 148 8.33 10.34 4.06
C MET A 148 8.18 11.64 3.26
N GLN A 149 9.30 12.13 2.73
CA GLN A 149 9.32 13.01 1.57
C GLN A 149 9.93 12.23 0.40
N PRO A 150 9.12 11.59 -0.45
CA PRO A 150 9.64 10.88 -1.60
C PRO A 150 10.44 11.83 -2.50
N THR A 151 11.61 11.39 -2.95
CA THR A 151 12.57 12.19 -3.73
C THR A 151 11.98 12.74 -5.03
N HIS A 152 10.89 12.14 -5.52
CA HIS A 152 10.20 12.52 -6.76
C HIS A 152 8.77 13.02 -6.52
N GLY A 153 8.49 13.53 -5.31
CA GLY A 153 7.19 14.11 -4.97
C GLY A 153 6.15 13.08 -4.52
N VAL A 154 5.12 13.61 -3.85
CA VAL A 154 3.96 12.87 -3.32
C VAL A 154 2.86 12.85 -4.38
N LEU A 155 2.23 11.71 -4.60
CA LEU A 155 1.16 11.58 -5.58
C LEU A 155 -0.21 11.80 -4.94
N ALA A 156 -1.07 12.59 -5.57
CA ALA A 156 -2.40 12.86 -4.99
C ALA A 156 -3.24 11.59 -4.82
N ASN A 157 -3.06 10.59 -5.68
CA ASN A 157 -3.78 9.32 -5.64
C ASN A 157 -3.41 8.41 -4.46
N GLU A 158 -2.20 8.53 -3.92
CA GLU A 158 -1.76 7.68 -2.81
C GLU A 158 -2.31 8.18 -1.46
N LEU A 159 -2.68 9.46 -1.39
CA LEU A 159 -3.15 10.13 -0.19
C LEU A 159 -4.66 10.00 -0.01
N MET A 160 -5.07 9.85 1.24
CA MET A 160 -6.47 10.05 1.63
C MET A 160 -6.77 11.47 2.07
N ALA A 161 -8.02 11.88 1.91
CA ALA A 161 -8.52 13.12 2.49
C ALA A 161 -8.65 12.92 4.01
N VAL A 162 -7.89 13.67 4.80
CA VAL A 162 -7.98 13.66 6.26
C VAL A 162 -8.70 14.92 6.72
N GLN A 163 -9.93 14.78 7.21
CA GLN A 163 -10.59 15.87 7.93
C GLN A 163 -10.05 15.90 9.36
N GLN A 164 -9.15 16.83 9.67
CA GLN A 164 -8.72 17.03 11.04
C GLN A 164 -9.88 17.60 11.89
N PRO A 165 -10.07 17.15 13.14
CA PRO A 165 -10.97 17.83 14.06
C PRO A 165 -10.56 19.30 14.16
N ARG A 166 -11.50 20.24 13.99
CA ARG A 166 -11.21 21.68 14.16
C ARG A 166 -10.73 21.92 15.59
N SER A 167 -9.42 22.14 15.75
CA SER A 167 -8.86 22.73 16.96
C SER A 167 -9.47 24.13 17.12
N ARG A 168 -10.28 24.32 18.18
CA ARG A 168 -10.57 25.67 18.67
C ARG A 168 -9.27 26.21 19.27
N THR A 169 -8.43 26.83 18.46
CA THR A 169 -7.30 27.62 18.93
C THR A 169 -7.84 28.82 19.71
N ARG A 170 -7.99 28.64 21.02
CA ARG A 170 -8.19 29.74 21.95
C ARG A 170 -6.79 30.27 22.28
N ASN A 171 -6.49 31.48 21.83
CA ASN A 171 -5.31 32.25 22.22
C ASN A 171 -5.17 32.25 23.75
N GLN A 172 -4.30 31.41 24.29
CA GLN A 172 -3.69 31.61 25.61
C GLN A 172 -2.22 31.20 25.50
N ALA A 173 -1.35 32.22 25.47
CA ALA A 173 0.02 32.07 25.87
C ALA A 173 0.03 31.74 27.38
N GLY A 174 0.39 30.51 27.72
CA GLY A 174 0.49 30.08 29.11
C GLY A 174 0.53 28.55 29.24
N ALA A 175 1.65 28.04 29.73
CA ALA A 175 1.88 26.66 30.20
C ALA A 175 1.45 25.54 29.24
N ALA A 176 2.41 25.06 28.44
CA ALA A 176 2.31 23.79 27.72
C ALA A 176 2.28 22.61 28.72
N SER A 177 1.11 22.32 29.27
CA SER A 177 0.79 21.03 29.87
C SER A 177 -0.56 20.58 29.33
N SER A 178 -0.56 20.07 28.10
CA SER A 178 -1.58 19.15 27.63
C SER A 178 -0.87 18.00 26.93
N THR A 179 -0.87 16.84 27.58
CA THR A 179 -0.49 15.54 27.05
C THR A 179 -1.51 15.14 25.97
N GLY A 180 -1.46 15.81 24.81
CA GLY A 180 -2.24 15.47 23.64
C GLY A 180 -1.46 14.51 22.76
N LEU A 181 -1.95 13.27 22.60
CA LEU A 181 -1.33 12.23 21.76
C LEU A 181 -1.28 12.69 20.30
N THR A 182 -0.09 13.06 19.82
CA THR A 182 0.18 13.29 18.40
C THR A 182 0.59 11.98 17.74
N THR A 183 -0.16 11.55 16.73
CA THR A 183 0.21 10.44 15.86
C THR A 183 0.70 11.00 14.52
N LEU A 184 1.69 10.35 13.89
CA LEU A 184 2.40 10.96 12.76
C LEU A 184 1.71 10.69 11.40
N GLY A 185 0.99 9.58 11.26
CA GLY A 185 0.34 9.16 10.02
C GLY A 185 0.25 7.64 9.89
N ALA A 186 -0.46 7.16 8.88
CA ALA A 186 -0.69 5.75 8.66
C ALA A 186 -0.71 5.37 7.18
N ALA A 187 -0.39 4.11 6.90
CA ALA A 187 -0.53 3.51 5.57
C ALA A 187 -1.13 2.10 5.68
N ALA A 188 -1.93 1.71 4.69
CA ALA A 188 -2.56 0.39 4.65
C ALA A 188 -2.64 -0.14 3.21
N LEU A 189 -2.51 -1.46 3.07
CA LEU A 189 -2.60 -2.20 1.82
C LEU A 189 -3.59 -3.36 1.95
N SER A 190 -4.34 -3.60 0.88
CA SER A 190 -5.25 -4.73 0.74
C SER A 190 -4.61 -5.78 -0.16
N TRP A 191 -4.31 -6.96 0.39
CA TRP A 191 -3.70 -8.09 -0.31
C TRP A 191 -4.73 -9.18 -0.57
N THR A 192 -4.63 -9.83 -1.72
CA THR A 192 -5.44 -11.01 -2.06
C THR A 192 -4.76 -11.83 -3.15
N THR A 193 -5.36 -12.93 -3.57
CA THR A 193 -4.89 -13.68 -4.76
C THR A 193 -5.52 -13.13 -6.03
N MET A 194 -4.86 -13.33 -7.17
CA MET A 194 -5.39 -12.97 -8.49
C MET A 194 -6.72 -13.70 -8.77
N GLN A 195 -6.85 -14.94 -8.30
CA GLN A 195 -8.10 -15.70 -8.41
C GLN A 195 -9.24 -15.02 -7.65
N THR A 196 -9.02 -14.62 -6.39
CA THR A 196 -10.00 -13.88 -5.61
C THR A 196 -10.29 -12.51 -6.21
N ALA A 197 -9.26 -11.81 -6.72
CA ALA A 197 -9.44 -10.55 -7.43
C ALA A 197 -10.34 -10.69 -8.68
N GLN A 198 -10.15 -11.74 -9.48
CA GLN A 198 -11.00 -12.05 -10.64
C GLN A 198 -12.44 -12.39 -10.21
N ARG A 199 -12.60 -13.25 -9.19
CA ARG A 199 -13.92 -13.60 -8.62
C ARG A 199 -14.69 -12.36 -8.17
N LEU A 200 -14.00 -11.42 -7.54
CA LEU A 200 -14.55 -10.17 -7.03
C LEU A 200 -14.59 -9.05 -8.08
N GLN A 201 -14.12 -9.29 -9.30
CA GLN A 201 -14.05 -8.31 -10.40
C GLN A 201 -13.26 -7.05 -10.02
N LEU A 202 -12.19 -7.21 -9.24
CA LEU A 202 -11.31 -6.13 -8.84
C LEU A 202 -10.36 -5.74 -9.97
N GLN A 203 -9.81 -4.52 -9.90
CA GLN A 203 -8.72 -4.05 -10.74
C GLN A 203 -7.48 -3.79 -9.88
N PRO A 204 -6.68 -4.83 -9.55
CA PRO A 204 -5.57 -4.68 -8.62
C PRO A 204 -4.50 -3.71 -9.13
N LEU A 205 -3.74 -3.12 -8.20
CA LEU A 205 -2.70 -2.15 -8.50
C LEU A 205 -1.40 -2.81 -8.97
N ALA A 206 -1.01 -3.92 -8.34
CA ALA A 206 0.27 -4.57 -8.59
C ALA A 206 0.23 -6.08 -8.27
N LEU A 207 1.07 -6.83 -8.96
CA LEU A 207 1.31 -8.26 -8.78
C LEU A 207 2.63 -8.47 -8.03
N LEU A 208 2.62 -9.30 -6.99
CA LEU A 208 3.84 -9.77 -6.34
C LEU A 208 4.54 -10.78 -7.26
N ARG A 209 5.80 -10.50 -7.60
CA ARG A 209 6.64 -11.36 -8.44
C ARG A 209 7.57 -12.24 -7.64
N GLU A 210 8.28 -11.63 -6.71
CA GLU A 210 9.27 -12.29 -5.87
C GLU A 210 9.27 -11.65 -4.49
N PHE A 211 9.49 -12.47 -3.47
CA PHE A 211 9.64 -12.07 -2.08
C PHE A 211 10.72 -12.93 -1.44
N ALA A 212 11.69 -12.30 -0.78
CA ALA A 212 12.73 -12.99 -0.05
C ALA A 212 12.96 -12.32 1.30
N VAL A 213 13.22 -13.14 2.31
CA VAL A 213 13.65 -12.69 3.63
C VAL A 213 14.91 -13.47 4.00
N GLU A 214 15.91 -12.77 4.51
CA GLU A 214 17.10 -13.35 5.10
C GLU A 214 17.20 -12.94 6.57
N GLN A 215 17.48 -13.92 7.43
CA GLN A 215 17.73 -13.74 8.85
C GLN A 215 18.80 -14.73 9.31
N ASP A 216 19.86 -14.27 9.99
CA ASP A 216 20.87 -15.15 10.60
C ASP A 216 21.47 -16.20 9.64
N HIS A 217 21.67 -15.84 8.37
CA HIS A 217 22.12 -16.71 7.26
C HIS A 217 21.10 -17.76 6.79
N GLU A 218 19.89 -17.77 7.33
CA GLU A 218 18.76 -18.49 6.76
C GLU A 218 18.04 -17.60 5.75
N GLN A 219 17.84 -18.13 4.54
CA GLN A 219 17.16 -17.43 3.46
C GLN A 219 15.90 -18.18 3.06
N ALA A 220 14.76 -17.48 3.09
CA ALA A 220 13.52 -17.93 2.50
C ALA A 220 13.27 -17.09 1.24
N MET A 221 13.14 -17.75 0.08
CA MET A 221 12.81 -17.10 -1.19
C MET A 221 11.54 -17.72 -1.77
N TYR A 222 10.62 -16.85 -2.16
CA TYR A 222 9.35 -17.18 -2.76
C TYR A 222 9.23 -16.52 -4.13
N ARG A 223 8.91 -17.32 -5.15
CA ARG A 223 8.70 -16.85 -6.53
C ARG A 223 7.33 -17.27 -7.03
N LEU A 224 6.71 -16.43 -7.86
CA LEU A 224 5.51 -16.82 -8.58
C LEU A 224 5.80 -18.04 -9.47
N LYS A 225 4.98 -19.10 -9.34
CA LYS A 225 5.13 -20.32 -10.13
C LYS A 225 5.12 -20.03 -11.63
N ASP A 226 5.91 -20.79 -12.39
CA ASP A 226 6.01 -20.71 -13.85
C ASP A 226 6.54 -19.37 -14.40
N ARG A 227 7.23 -18.58 -13.55
CA ARG A 227 7.94 -17.37 -13.95
C ARG A 227 9.44 -17.52 -13.81
N GLN A 228 10.18 -16.91 -14.73
CA GLN A 228 11.63 -16.82 -14.64
C GLN A 228 12.06 -15.86 -13.51
N PRO A 229 13.27 -16.05 -12.94
CA PRO A 229 13.87 -15.11 -12.02
C PRO A 229 13.93 -13.69 -12.60
N VAL A 230 13.53 -12.70 -11.81
CA VAL A 230 13.67 -11.29 -12.19
C VAL A 230 15.14 -10.89 -12.17
N THR A 231 15.62 -10.40 -13.31
CA THR A 231 16.98 -9.86 -13.40
C THR A 231 17.01 -8.38 -12.97
N PRO A 232 18.12 -7.89 -12.39
CA PRO A 232 18.23 -6.50 -11.97
C PRO A 232 17.95 -5.47 -13.06
N SER A 233 18.35 -5.77 -14.31
CA SER A 233 18.12 -4.92 -15.48
C SER A 233 16.64 -4.73 -15.85
N GLU A 234 15.75 -5.60 -15.39
CA GLU A 234 14.31 -5.47 -15.63
C GLU A 234 13.63 -4.53 -14.61
N ILE A 235 14.31 -4.18 -13.51
CA ILE A 235 13.75 -3.36 -12.45
C ILE A 235 13.85 -1.89 -12.82
N HIS A 236 12.68 -1.27 -13.02
CA HIS A 236 12.58 0.14 -13.32
C HIS A 236 12.88 1.02 -12.09
N THR A 237 12.23 0.71 -10.96
CA THR A 237 12.34 1.51 -9.74
C THR A 237 12.91 0.68 -8.60
N TRP A 238 14.03 1.12 -8.05
CA TRP A 238 14.66 0.58 -6.86
C TRP A 238 14.38 1.46 -5.65
N ASN A 239 13.87 0.88 -4.57
CA ASN A 239 13.77 1.52 -3.27
C ASN A 239 14.63 0.76 -2.27
N MET A 240 15.66 1.42 -1.76
CA MET A 240 16.61 0.84 -0.81
C MET A 240 16.44 1.50 0.55
N VAL A 241 16.00 0.74 1.54
CA VAL A 241 15.86 1.19 2.92
C VAL A 241 17.04 0.65 3.70
N THR A 242 17.88 1.55 4.21
CA THR A 242 19.15 1.21 4.86
C THR A 242 19.23 1.72 6.29
N GLY A 243 19.96 0.96 7.12
CA GLY A 243 20.35 1.30 8.49
C GLY A 243 21.36 2.46 8.61
N THR A 244 21.74 2.82 9.85
CA THR A 244 22.82 3.78 10.18
C THR A 244 24.24 3.29 9.82
N GLN A 245 24.39 2.33 8.90
CA GLN A 245 25.70 1.83 8.48
C GLN A 245 25.83 1.79 6.96
N LYS A 246 26.72 2.66 6.46
CA LYS A 246 27.33 2.77 5.13
C LYS A 246 26.36 3.01 3.96
N ALA A 247 26.68 4.06 3.21
CA ALA A 247 26.18 4.25 1.85
C ALA A 247 26.33 2.94 1.06
N ILE A 248 25.31 2.64 0.25
CA ILE A 248 25.36 1.57 -0.74
C ILE A 248 26.63 1.79 -1.59
N PRO A 249 27.55 0.81 -1.70
CA PRO A 249 28.79 1.02 -2.43
C PRO A 249 28.52 1.43 -3.88
N GLU A 250 29.24 2.44 -4.39
CA GLU A 250 29.04 3.01 -5.73
C GLU A 250 29.12 1.98 -6.86
N GLY A 251 30.01 0.99 -6.73
CA GLY A 251 30.12 -0.10 -7.71
C GLY A 251 28.82 -0.88 -7.87
N VAL A 252 27.99 -0.95 -6.83
CA VAL A 252 26.72 -1.66 -6.92
C VAL A 252 25.59 -0.79 -7.45
N LEU A 253 25.61 0.50 -7.15
CA LEU A 253 24.71 1.45 -7.80
C LEU A 253 24.88 1.41 -9.33
N GLY A 254 26.12 1.21 -9.80
CA GLY A 254 26.44 1.00 -11.21
C GLY A 254 25.84 -0.28 -11.81
N ASP A 255 25.76 -1.38 -11.04
CA ASP A 255 25.27 -2.68 -11.50
C ASP A 255 23.73 -2.76 -11.57
N LEU A 256 23.00 -1.88 -10.85
CA LEU A 256 21.54 -1.95 -10.78
C LEU A 256 20.83 -1.44 -12.05
N HIS A 257 21.53 -0.75 -12.96
CA HIS A 257 20.97 -0.15 -14.18
C HIS A 257 19.61 0.55 -13.97
N ALA A 258 19.46 1.22 -12.83
CA ALA A 258 18.17 1.72 -12.36
C ALA A 258 17.71 2.93 -13.19
N ASN A 259 16.51 2.87 -13.77
CA ASN A 259 15.84 4.07 -14.30
C ASN A 259 15.51 5.04 -13.17
N ARG A 260 15.17 4.49 -12.00
CA ARG A 260 14.92 5.26 -10.77
C ARG A 260 15.46 4.53 -9.56
N LEU A 261 16.27 5.22 -8.76
CA LEU A 261 16.78 4.72 -7.49
C LEU A 261 16.45 5.71 -6.37
N CYS A 262 15.79 5.21 -5.33
CA CYS A 262 15.46 5.96 -4.13
C CYS A 262 16.10 5.29 -2.91
N THR A 263 16.77 6.07 -2.07
CA THR A 263 17.33 5.60 -0.79
C THR A 263 16.58 6.22 0.37
N HIS A 264 16.26 5.41 1.38
CA HIS A 264 15.48 5.84 2.55
C HIS A 264 16.16 5.39 3.85
N ASP A 265 16.00 6.19 4.90
CA ASP A 265 16.37 5.81 6.27
C ASP A 265 15.25 4.94 6.87
N PHE A 266 15.61 3.81 7.47
CA PHE A 266 14.68 2.92 8.17
C PHE A 266 13.94 3.57 9.35
N ARG A 267 14.45 4.70 9.85
CA ARG A 267 13.79 5.56 10.85
C ARG A 267 12.83 6.57 10.24
N GLN A 268 12.76 6.64 8.90
CA GLN A 268 11.95 7.58 8.13
C GLN A 268 10.90 6.91 7.23
N ILE A 269 10.90 5.59 7.10
CA ILE A 269 9.94 4.89 6.25
C ILE A 269 9.58 3.49 6.77
N THR A 270 8.31 3.11 6.61
CA THR A 270 7.83 1.73 6.87
C THR A 270 7.44 1.04 5.58
N ALA A 271 7.42 -0.31 5.56
CA ALA A 271 7.05 -1.08 4.36
C ALA A 271 5.67 -0.66 3.83
N SER A 272 4.69 -0.46 4.70
CA SER A 272 3.34 -0.07 4.26
C SER A 272 3.34 1.27 3.52
N HIS A 273 4.09 2.27 4.02
CA HIS A 273 4.21 3.56 3.33
C HIS A 273 4.97 3.42 2.01
N LEU A 274 6.10 2.70 2.02
CA LEU A 274 6.94 2.51 0.85
C LEU A 274 6.22 1.76 -0.28
N LEU A 275 5.57 0.65 0.04
CA LEU A 275 4.83 -0.15 -0.93
C LEU A 275 3.62 0.62 -1.47
N THR A 276 2.94 1.41 -0.64
CA THR A 276 1.88 2.31 -1.10
C THR A 276 2.42 3.28 -2.15
N HIS A 277 3.55 3.94 -1.88
CA HIS A 277 4.15 4.84 -2.86
C HIS A 277 4.63 4.13 -4.12
N LEU A 278 5.24 2.96 -3.97
CA LEU A 278 5.74 2.19 -5.10
C LEU A 278 4.60 1.80 -6.05
N VAL A 279 3.49 1.26 -5.55
CA VAL A 279 2.39 0.83 -6.44
C VAL A 279 1.71 1.98 -7.16
N HIS A 280 1.72 3.19 -6.60
CA HIS A 280 1.13 4.37 -7.25
C HIS A 280 2.09 5.05 -8.23
N SER A 281 3.40 5.05 -7.93
CA SER A 281 4.42 5.74 -8.75
C SER A 281 5.04 4.90 -9.86
N LEU A 282 4.87 3.57 -9.84
CA LEU A 282 5.43 2.66 -10.84
C LEU A 282 4.67 2.78 -12.17
N PRO A 283 5.37 2.93 -13.33
CA PRO A 283 4.74 2.91 -14.64
C PRO A 283 4.04 1.58 -14.91
N ALA A 284 2.99 1.60 -15.74
CA ALA A 284 2.22 0.40 -16.06
C ALA A 284 3.10 -0.68 -16.72
N GLY A 285 3.03 -1.91 -16.24
CA GLY A 285 3.86 -3.03 -16.69
C GLY A 285 5.30 -3.04 -16.18
N ALA A 286 5.78 -1.96 -15.54
CA ALA A 286 7.15 -1.91 -15.02
C ALA A 286 7.31 -2.72 -13.72
N LEU A 287 8.55 -3.13 -13.44
CA LEU A 287 8.94 -3.78 -12.19
C LEU A 287 9.52 -2.77 -11.20
N GLY A 288 9.10 -2.89 -9.94
CA GLY A 288 9.60 -2.12 -8.82
C GLY A 288 10.14 -3.05 -7.74
N CYS A 289 11.35 -2.78 -7.25
CA CYS A 289 11.98 -3.56 -6.19
C CYS A 289 12.13 -2.73 -4.92
N THR A 290 11.77 -3.33 -3.80
CA THR A 290 11.98 -2.80 -2.46
C THR A 290 12.96 -3.70 -1.73
N PHE A 291 14.11 -3.15 -1.36
CA PHE A 291 15.06 -3.75 -0.44
C PHE A 291 14.96 -3.05 0.92
N MET A 292 14.87 -3.82 2.00
CA MET A 292 14.85 -3.28 3.36
C MET A 292 15.81 -4.05 4.25
N GLY A 293 16.87 -3.38 4.72
CA GLY A 293 17.81 -3.93 5.71
C GLY A 293 17.52 -3.39 7.11
N MET A 294 17.35 -4.29 8.07
CA MET A 294 16.92 -3.99 9.44
C MET A 294 18.12 -3.95 10.41
N PRO A 295 18.05 -3.18 11.52
CA PRO A 295 19.12 -3.13 12.51
C PRO A 295 19.38 -4.46 13.22
N ASP A 296 18.38 -5.34 13.27
CA ASP A 296 18.46 -6.66 13.90
C ASP A 296 19.16 -7.72 13.02
N GLY A 297 19.62 -7.35 11.82
CA GLY A 297 20.27 -8.27 10.89
C GLY A 297 19.35 -8.84 9.82
N ARG A 298 18.02 -8.69 9.95
CA ARG A 298 17.07 -9.16 8.94
C ARG A 298 17.13 -8.29 7.69
N SER A 299 16.89 -8.90 6.54
CA SER A 299 16.66 -8.13 5.32
C SER A 299 15.56 -8.74 4.47
N MET A 300 14.88 -7.89 3.70
CA MET A 300 13.81 -8.26 2.80
C MET A 300 14.08 -7.72 1.40
N VAL A 301 13.77 -8.53 0.39
CA VAL A 301 13.59 -8.09 -1.00
C VAL A 301 12.16 -8.39 -1.42
N LEU A 302 11.48 -7.42 -2.03
CA LEU A 302 10.15 -7.60 -2.59
C LEU A 302 10.07 -6.95 -3.97
N VAL A 303 9.62 -7.70 -4.96
CA VAL A 303 9.46 -7.23 -6.35
C VAL A 303 7.98 -7.21 -6.73
N LEU A 304 7.50 -6.04 -7.15
CA LEU A 304 6.15 -5.80 -7.67
C LEU A 304 6.18 -5.52 -9.16
N GLU A 305 5.19 -6.03 -9.88
CA GLU A 305 4.87 -5.66 -11.26
C GLU A 305 3.62 -4.77 -11.23
N LYS A 306 3.68 -3.56 -11.82
CA LYS A 306 2.51 -2.69 -11.92
C LYS A 306 1.52 -3.29 -12.91
N LEU A 307 0.29 -3.52 -12.47
CA LEU A 307 -0.75 -4.06 -13.34
C LEU A 307 -1.41 -2.96 -14.17
N VAL A 308 -1.70 -3.28 -15.42
CA VAL A 308 -2.52 -2.46 -16.33
C VAL A 308 -3.99 -2.83 -16.08
N PRO A 309 -4.87 -1.87 -15.79
CA PRO A 309 -6.30 -2.16 -15.65
C PRO A 309 -6.88 -2.81 -16.91
N SER A 310 -7.60 -3.92 -16.72
CA SER A 310 -8.21 -4.70 -17.81
C SER A 310 -9.62 -4.21 -18.10
N ILE A 311 -9.75 -3.01 -18.66
CA ILE A 311 -11.04 -2.46 -19.07
C ILE A 311 -11.03 -2.19 -20.56
N ASP A 312 -12.13 -2.58 -21.22
CA ASP A 312 -12.36 -2.32 -22.63
C ASP A 312 -12.27 -0.83 -22.90
N GLN A 313 -11.18 -0.43 -23.55
CA GLN A 313 -10.97 0.93 -24.03
C GLN A 313 -11.82 1.15 -25.28
N VAL A 314 -13.12 1.26 -25.10
CA VAL A 314 -14.04 1.67 -26.16
C VAL A 314 -13.63 3.07 -26.62
N GLN A 315 -13.35 3.22 -27.92
CA GLN A 315 -12.87 4.45 -28.55
C GLN A 315 -11.53 4.98 -28.02
N GLY A 316 -10.73 4.15 -27.34
CA GLY A 316 -9.47 4.61 -26.76
C GLY A 316 -9.66 5.65 -25.64
N LEU A 317 -10.81 5.66 -24.96
CA LEU A 317 -11.04 6.54 -23.81
C LEU A 317 -11.16 5.74 -22.51
N PRO A 318 -10.51 6.19 -21.42
CA PRO A 318 -10.67 5.58 -20.10
C PRO A 318 -12.10 5.75 -19.58
N LEU A 319 -12.51 4.83 -18.71
CA LEU A 319 -13.82 4.82 -18.08
C LEU A 319 -13.74 5.46 -16.69
N ILE A 320 -14.53 6.49 -16.45
CA ILE A 320 -14.84 7.02 -15.13
C ILE A 320 -16.18 6.45 -14.69
N THR A 321 -16.20 5.74 -13.56
CA THR A 321 -17.42 5.26 -12.92
C THR A 321 -17.73 6.15 -11.73
N LEU A 322 -18.92 6.75 -11.73
CA LEU A 322 -19.46 7.58 -10.65
C LEU A 322 -20.52 6.82 -9.88
N TYR A 323 -20.24 6.48 -8.62
CA TYR A 323 -21.23 5.98 -7.69
C TYR A 323 -22.03 7.15 -7.10
N THR A 324 -23.34 7.12 -7.30
CA THR A 324 -24.27 8.23 -7.02
C THR A 324 -25.64 7.73 -6.57
N ARG A 325 -26.56 8.63 -6.21
CA ARG A 325 -27.99 8.38 -5.97
C ARG A 325 -28.82 9.56 -6.48
N GLU A 326 -30.13 9.40 -6.60
CA GLU A 326 -31.01 10.51 -7.00
C GLU A 326 -31.95 10.94 -5.86
N PRO A 327 -32.07 12.25 -5.57
CA PRO A 327 -31.21 13.37 -6.03
C PRO A 327 -29.86 13.40 -5.29
N CYS A 328 -28.81 13.96 -5.91
CA CYS A 328 -27.50 14.18 -5.28
C CYS A 328 -26.81 15.46 -5.80
N PRO A 329 -27.03 16.62 -5.14
CA PRO A 329 -26.40 17.88 -5.56
C PRO A 329 -24.88 17.84 -5.60
N LEU A 330 -24.24 17.18 -4.63
CA LEU A 330 -22.77 17.00 -4.61
C LEU A 330 -22.25 16.21 -5.82
N CYS A 331 -23.07 15.27 -6.31
CA CYS A 331 -22.73 14.48 -7.49
C CYS A 331 -22.91 15.32 -8.77
N ASP A 332 -23.93 16.17 -8.82
CA ASP A 332 -24.16 17.09 -9.93
C ASP A 332 -23.02 18.12 -10.03
N ASP A 333 -22.60 18.72 -8.91
CA ASP A 333 -21.46 19.63 -8.85
C ASP A 333 -20.16 18.96 -9.32
N LEU A 334 -19.94 17.69 -8.92
CA LEU A 334 -18.76 16.94 -9.32
C LEU A 334 -18.76 16.62 -10.83
N VAL A 335 -19.91 16.27 -11.41
CA VAL A 335 -20.05 16.04 -12.85
C VAL A 335 -19.79 17.33 -13.63
N HIS A 336 -20.34 18.46 -13.18
CA HIS A 336 -20.09 19.77 -13.81
C HIS A 336 -18.58 20.08 -13.87
N ARG A 337 -17.87 19.91 -12.74
CA ARG A 337 -16.41 20.14 -12.69
C ARG A 337 -15.62 19.18 -13.58
N LEU A 338 -16.06 17.92 -13.67
CA LEU A 338 -15.47 16.94 -14.57
C LEU A 338 -15.64 17.35 -16.05
N GLU A 339 -16.82 17.83 -16.42
CA GLU A 339 -17.13 18.30 -17.77
C GLU A 339 -16.35 19.58 -18.11
N GLU A 340 -16.32 20.57 -17.22
CA GLU A 340 -15.62 21.84 -17.45
C GLU A 340 -14.12 21.68 -17.73
N ARG A 341 -13.44 20.74 -17.06
CA ARG A 341 -11.97 20.64 -17.09
C ARG A 341 -11.45 19.46 -17.92
N PHE A 342 -12.22 18.40 -18.08
CA PHE A 342 -11.74 17.13 -18.65
C PHE A 342 -12.63 16.56 -19.77
N ALA A 343 -13.64 17.31 -20.24
CA ALA A 343 -14.52 16.85 -21.32
C ALA A 343 -13.74 16.27 -22.52
N GLY A 344 -14.24 15.16 -23.06
CA GLY A 344 -13.64 14.46 -24.20
C GLY A 344 -12.45 13.55 -23.87
N GLN A 345 -11.92 13.59 -22.64
CA GLN A 345 -10.78 12.75 -22.23
C GLN A 345 -11.19 11.43 -21.58
N TYR A 346 -12.48 11.22 -21.32
CA TYR A 346 -13.01 10.06 -20.62
C TYR A 346 -14.44 9.74 -21.05
N ARG A 347 -14.89 8.53 -20.71
CA ARG A 347 -16.31 8.13 -20.72
C ARG A 347 -16.84 8.10 -19.30
N LEU A 348 -18.05 8.61 -19.08
CA LEU A 348 -18.68 8.61 -17.76
C LEU A 348 -19.78 7.55 -17.69
N GLU A 349 -19.73 6.73 -16.65
CA GLU A 349 -20.81 5.81 -16.30
C GLU A 349 -21.30 6.11 -14.89
N LYS A 350 -22.62 6.28 -14.72
CA LYS A 350 -23.24 6.52 -13.41
C LYS A 350 -23.82 5.22 -12.87
N VAL A 351 -23.39 4.84 -11.67
CA VAL A 351 -23.91 3.69 -10.92
C VAL A 351 -24.73 4.21 -9.75
N HIS A 352 -26.05 3.98 -9.83
CA HIS A 352 -26.99 4.38 -8.80
C HIS A 352 -26.99 3.36 -7.66
N ILE A 353 -26.42 3.74 -6.51
CA ILE A 353 -26.20 2.82 -5.38
C ILE A 353 -27.48 2.43 -4.66
N ASP A 354 -28.56 3.19 -4.82
CA ASP A 354 -29.88 2.95 -4.24
C ASP A 354 -30.72 1.90 -5.00
N ARG A 355 -30.24 1.44 -6.16
CA ARG A 355 -30.88 0.34 -6.90
C ARG A 355 -30.62 -1.02 -6.25
N LYS A 356 -31.57 -1.94 -6.38
CA LYS A 356 -31.55 -3.26 -5.70
C LYS A 356 -30.35 -4.11 -6.12
N GLU A 357 -29.95 -4.05 -7.38
CA GLU A 357 -28.79 -4.70 -7.95
C GLU A 357 -27.45 -4.18 -7.38
N ASN A 358 -27.45 -2.96 -6.82
CA ASN A 358 -26.25 -2.26 -6.35
C ASN A 358 -26.15 -2.19 -4.81
N VAL A 359 -26.90 -3.02 -4.07
CA VAL A 359 -26.91 -3.02 -2.59
C VAL A 359 -25.51 -3.17 -1.99
N ARG A 360 -24.58 -3.87 -2.66
CA ARG A 360 -23.18 -3.94 -2.21
C ARG A 360 -22.52 -2.56 -2.15
N PHE A 361 -22.77 -1.70 -3.14
CA PHE A 361 -22.23 -0.35 -3.22
C PHE A 361 -22.97 0.59 -2.26
N LEU A 362 -24.26 0.36 -2.02
CA LEU A 362 -24.99 1.05 -0.95
C LEU A 362 -24.31 0.82 0.39
N ARG A 363 -24.00 -0.43 0.74
CA ARG A 363 -23.31 -0.77 2.00
C ARG A 363 -21.91 -0.17 2.08
N LEU A 364 -21.23 0.01 0.95
CA LEU A 364 -19.86 0.51 0.90
C LEU A 364 -19.78 2.05 0.91
N PHE A 365 -20.65 2.74 0.19
CA PHE A 365 -20.51 4.16 -0.15
C PHE A 365 -21.67 5.06 0.32
N ARG A 366 -22.63 4.55 1.11
CA ARG A 366 -23.84 5.30 1.51
C ARG A 366 -23.60 6.74 1.93
N HIS A 367 -22.52 6.97 2.69
CA HIS A 367 -22.17 8.26 3.27
C HIS A 367 -21.02 8.95 2.53
N ASP A 368 -20.52 8.34 1.46
CA ASP A 368 -19.29 8.77 0.78
C ASP A 368 -19.51 9.21 -0.66
N ILE A 369 -20.72 9.05 -1.19
CA ILE A 369 -21.03 9.56 -2.53
C ILE A 369 -20.88 11.09 -2.60
N PRO A 370 -20.40 11.65 -3.73
CA PRO A 370 -19.97 10.93 -4.93
C PRO A 370 -18.65 10.16 -4.75
N VAL A 371 -18.54 8.97 -5.35
CA VAL A 371 -17.29 8.20 -5.39
C VAL A 371 -16.90 7.94 -6.85
N LEU A 372 -15.67 8.26 -7.22
CA LEU A 372 -15.13 8.07 -8.56
C LEU A 372 -14.10 6.95 -8.61
N PHE A 373 -14.21 6.13 -9.65
CA PHE A 373 -13.20 5.16 -10.06
C PHE A 373 -12.77 5.48 -11.49
N LEU A 374 -11.46 5.42 -11.75
CA LEU A 374 -10.88 5.52 -13.09
C LEU A 374 -10.34 4.16 -13.48
N ASN A 375 -10.87 3.60 -14.56
CA ASN A 375 -10.63 2.25 -15.01
C ASN A 375 -10.74 1.23 -13.87
N GLY A 376 -11.82 1.29 -13.09
CA GLY A 376 -12.09 0.33 -12.00
C GLY A 376 -11.14 0.42 -10.80
N GLN A 377 -10.20 1.37 -10.80
CA GLN A 377 -9.35 1.70 -9.66
C GLN A 377 -9.83 3.01 -9.04
N PHE A 378 -9.87 3.07 -7.72
CA PHE A 378 -10.32 4.26 -6.97
C PHE A 378 -9.58 5.54 -7.42
N LEU A 379 -10.33 6.65 -7.45
CA LEU A 379 -9.81 7.98 -7.77
C LEU A 379 -10.04 8.95 -6.60
N CYS A 380 -11.29 9.19 -6.22
CA CYS A 380 -11.64 10.10 -5.13
C CYS A 380 -13.07 9.88 -4.61
N MET A 381 -13.38 10.47 -3.45
CA MET A 381 -14.74 10.51 -2.88
C MET A 381 -15.07 11.91 -2.34
N HIS A 382 -16.35 12.20 -2.16
CA HIS A 382 -16.95 13.48 -1.71
C HIS A 382 -16.73 14.69 -2.63
N ARG A 383 -15.54 14.85 -3.22
CA ARG A 383 -15.14 15.96 -4.10
C ARG A 383 -14.20 15.47 -5.19
N LEU A 384 -14.24 16.12 -6.36
CA LEU A 384 -13.28 15.87 -7.43
C LEU A 384 -11.87 16.23 -6.98
N ASN A 385 -10.97 15.24 -7.01
CA ASN A 385 -9.54 15.46 -6.90
C ASN A 385 -8.96 15.61 -8.31
N GLU A 386 -8.84 16.86 -8.75
CA GLU A 386 -8.40 17.21 -10.10
C GLU A 386 -6.95 16.82 -10.36
N GLU A 387 -6.08 16.98 -9.36
CA GLU A 387 -4.66 16.61 -9.42
C GLU A 387 -4.52 15.10 -9.62
N ALA A 388 -5.21 14.32 -8.80
CA ALA A 388 -5.23 12.86 -8.92
C ALA A 388 -5.74 12.38 -10.29
N LEU A 389 -6.78 13.03 -10.84
CA LEU A 389 -7.31 12.67 -12.16
C LEU A 389 -6.31 13.00 -13.27
N MET A 390 -5.72 14.19 -13.23
CA MET A 390 -4.72 14.64 -14.19
C MET A 390 -3.50 13.70 -14.21
N GLU A 391 -2.93 13.40 -13.03
CA GLU A 391 -1.82 12.44 -12.88
C GLU A 391 -2.12 11.10 -13.56
N ARG A 392 -3.33 10.54 -13.36
CA ARG A 392 -3.68 9.24 -13.92
C ARG A 392 -3.97 9.27 -15.41
N LEU A 393 -4.59 10.33 -15.93
CA LEU A 393 -4.79 10.50 -17.37
C LEU A 393 -3.46 10.64 -18.11
N GLU A 394 -2.52 11.41 -17.56
CA GLU A 394 -1.16 11.54 -18.11
C GLU A 394 -0.39 10.22 -18.09
N ALA A 395 -0.50 9.45 -17.00
CA ALA A 395 0.15 8.14 -16.90
C ALA A 395 -0.40 7.15 -17.94
N LEU A 396 -1.70 7.19 -18.22
CA LEU A 396 -2.32 6.38 -19.27
C LEU A 396 -1.85 6.78 -20.67
N ASN A 397 -1.69 8.09 -20.93
CA ASN A 397 -1.20 8.58 -22.22
C ASN A 397 0.27 8.24 -22.48
N ARG A 398 1.11 8.17 -21.43
CA ARG A 398 2.51 7.73 -21.53
C ARG A 398 2.69 6.23 -21.72
N SER A 399 1.67 5.45 -21.40
CA SER A 399 1.69 3.97 -21.49
C SER A 399 1.12 3.45 -22.83
N ARG A 400 0.72 4.37 -23.72
CA ARG A 400 0.35 4.10 -25.12
C ARG A 400 1.53 4.40 -26.02
#